data_AF-A0A519HG64-F1
#
_entry.id   AF-A0A519HG64-F1
#
_cell.length_a   1.000
_cell.length_b   1.000
_cell.length_c   1.000
_cell.angle_alpha   90.00
_cell.angle_beta   90.00
_cell.angle_gamma   90.00
#
_symmetry.space_group_name_H-M   'P 1'
#
loop_
_entity.id
_entity.type
_entity.pdbx_description
1 polymer ?
#
loop_
_entity_poly.entity_id
_entity_poly.type
_entity_poly.pdbx_seq_one_letter_code
_entity_poly.pdbx_strand_id
1 'polypeptide(L)' 'MDREIKTALGVAAGIAGLVIAFIFLIRYAVPAVLEAHFAGSLITASVLGIAGILVLVWAAWRLWVWAVKSLKR' A
#
# COMPACT_ATOMS: atom_id res chain seq x y z
N MET A 1 15.83 1.79 23.73
CA MET A 1 15.90 1.76 22.26
C MET A 1 15.73 3.18 21.77
N ASP A 2 16.78 3.74 21.17
CA ASP A 2 16.78 5.13 20.71
C ASP A 2 15.62 5.40 19.77
N ARG A 3 15.08 6.60 19.90
CA ARG A 3 13.90 7.04 19.16
C ARG A 3 14.11 7.01 17.64
N GLU A 4 15.34 7.25 17.22
CA GLU A 4 15.78 7.12 15.84
C GLU A 4 15.66 5.68 15.37
N ILE A 5 16.11 4.71 16.17
CA ILE A 5 16.00 3.27 15.87
C ILE A 5 14.53 2.87 15.74
N LYS A 6 13.66 3.31 16.67
CA LYS A 6 12.20 3.05 16.58
C LYS A 6 11.59 3.61 15.30
N THR A 7 11.98 4.82 14.91
CA THR A 7 11.46 5.47 13.70
C THR A 7 11.96 4.77 12.45
N ALA A 8 13.25 4.43 12.39
CA ALA A 8 13.85 3.68 11.29
C ALA A 8 13.19 2.29 11.12
N LEU A 9 12.98 1.56 12.22
CA LEU A 9 12.30 0.26 12.19
C LEU A 9 10.85 0.40 11.70
N GLY A 10 10.12 1.42 12.17
CA GLY A 10 8.75 1.69 11.74
C GLY A 10 8.63 2.05 10.27
N VAL A 11 9.56 2.87 9.75
CA VAL A 11 9.62 3.21 8.33
C VAL A 11 9.96 1.98 7.49
N ALA A 12 10.97 1.20 7.90
CA ALA A 12 11.36 -0.03 7.19
C ALA A 12 10.21 -1.03 7.13
N ALA A 13 9.53 -1.27 8.26
CA ALA A 13 8.37 -2.17 8.32
C ALA A 13 7.21 -1.68 7.44
N GLY A 14 6.94 -0.37 7.45
CA GLY A 14 5.87 0.17 6.63
C GLY A 14 6.19 0.21 5.13
N ILE A 15 7.46 0.43 4.74
CA ILE A 15 7.89 0.26 3.34
C ILE A 15 7.71 -1.19 2.91
N ALA A 16 8.15 -2.16 3.73
CA ALA A 16 7.95 -3.57 3.45
C ALA A 16 6.46 -3.92 3.30
N GLY A 17 5.60 -3.39 4.18
CA GLY A 17 4.15 -3.52 4.09
C GLY A 17 3.55 -2.95 2.80
N LEU A 18 4.02 -1.77 2.37
CA LEU A 18 3.57 -1.16 1.10
C LEU A 18 3.96 -2.00 -0.11
N VAL A 19 5.19 -2.54 -0.14
CA VAL A 19 5.64 -3.41 -1.23
C VAL A 19 4.82 -4.70 -1.26
N ILE A 20 4.60 -5.34 -0.11
CA ILE A 20 3.78 -6.56 -0.02
C ILE A 20 2.34 -6.29 -0.47
N ALA A 21 1.74 -5.19 -0.02
CA ALA A 21 0.38 -4.82 -0.40
C ALA A 21 0.27 -4.49 -1.89
N PHE A 22 1.29 -3.83 -2.47
CA PHE A 22 1.36 -3.62 -3.91
C PHE A 22 1.42 -4.95 -4.66
N ILE A 23 2.36 -5.84 -4.31
CA ILE A 23 2.46 -7.18 -4.91
C ILE A 23 1.13 -7.92 -4.79
N PHE A 24 0.46 -7.83 -3.65
CA PHE A 24 -0.82 -8.49 -3.43
C PHE A 24 -1.91 -7.95 -4.37
N LEU A 25 -1.97 -6.63 -4.55
CA LEU A 25 -2.94 -5.98 -5.42
C LEU A 25 -2.80 -6.45 -6.87
N ILE A 26 -1.59 -6.38 -7.43
CA ILE A 26 -1.34 -6.75 -8.83
C ILE A 26 -1.34 -8.26 -9.07
N ARG A 27 -0.91 -9.07 -8.10
CA ARG A 27 -0.71 -10.51 -8.30
C ARG A 27 -1.88 -11.37 -7.87
N TYR A 28 -2.74 -10.88 -6.98
CA TYR A 28 -3.88 -11.64 -6.47
C TYR A 28 -5.19 -10.89 -6.64
N ALA A 29 -5.30 -9.65 -6.16
CA ALA A 29 -6.58 -8.95 -6.13
C ALA A 29 -7.12 -8.63 -7.54
N VAL A 30 -6.29 -8.05 -8.41
CA VAL A 30 -6.66 -7.74 -9.80
C VAL A 30 -6.93 -9.02 -10.61
N PRO A 31 -6.05 -10.04 -10.61
CA PRO A 31 -6.30 -11.29 -11.33
C PRO A 31 -7.55 -12.04 -10.85
N ALA A 32 -7.81 -12.10 -9.54
CA ALA A 32 -9.00 -12.76 -9.00
C ALA A 32 -10.31 -12.12 -9.50
N VAL A 33 -10.31 -10.80 -9.71
CA VAL A 33 -11.46 -10.11 -10.31
C VAL A 33 -11.55 -10.39 -11.80
N LEU A 34 -10.43 -10.46 -12.52
CA LEU A 34 -10.42 -10.78 -13.94
C LEU A 34 -10.89 -12.22 -14.22
N GLU A 35 -10.54 -13.17 -13.35
CA GLU A 35 -10.98 -14.57 -13.41
C GLU A 35 -12.49 -14.74 -13.13
N ALA A 36 -13.13 -13.78 -12.48
CA ALA A 36 -14.57 -13.77 -12.32
C ALA A 36 -15.23 -13.45 -13.68
N HIS A 37 -15.64 -14.50 -14.40
CA HIS A 37 -16.30 -14.46 -15.72
C HIS A 37 -17.64 -13.68 -15.69
N PHE A 38 -17.59 -12.36 -15.57
CA PHE A 38 -18.74 -11.47 -15.68
C PHE A 38 -18.47 -10.39 -16.74
N ALA A 39 -19.52 -9.94 -17.42
CA ALA A 39 -19.46 -8.95 -18.51
C ALA A 39 -18.87 -7.56 -18.14
N GLY A 40 -18.47 -7.36 -16.88
CA GLY A 40 -17.82 -6.14 -16.39
C GLY A 40 -16.46 -6.36 -15.70
N SER A 41 -15.90 -7.58 -15.70
CA SER A 41 -14.72 -7.92 -14.88
C SER A 41 -13.52 -7.00 -15.12
N LEU A 42 -13.34 -6.56 -16.37
CA LEU A 42 -12.25 -5.66 -16.75
C LEU A 42 -12.41 -4.26 -16.13
N ILE A 43 -13.63 -3.74 -16.08
CA ILE A 43 -13.94 -2.43 -15.49
C ILE A 43 -13.76 -2.51 -13.98
N THR A 44 -14.30 -3.54 -13.33
CA THR A 44 -14.15 -3.72 -11.88
C THR A 44 -12.69 -3.93 -11.48
N ALA A 45 -11.94 -4.71 -12.24
CA ALA A 45 -10.50 -4.91 -12.02
C ALA A 45 -9.71 -3.60 -12.18
N SER A 46 -10.05 -2.78 -13.18
CA SER A 46 -9.42 -1.48 -13.39
C SER A 46 -9.71 -0.51 -12.24
N VAL A 47 -10.97 -0.41 -11.81
CA VAL A 47 -11.37 0.43 -10.66
C VAL A 47 -10.67 -0.05 -9.39
N LEU A 48 -10.63 -1.36 -9.14
CA LEU A 48 -9.94 -1.93 -7.99
C LEU A 48 -8.43 -1.63 -8.02
N GLY A 49 -7.80 -1.77 -9.18
CA GLY A 49 -6.38 -1.46 -9.37
C GLY A 49 -6.08 0.01 -9.08
N ILE A 50 -6.85 0.93 -9.64
CA ILE A 50 -6.69 2.38 -9.41
C ILE A 50 -6.93 2.72 -7.94
N ALA A 51 -8.03 2.25 -7.36
CA ALA A 51 -8.35 2.49 -5.95
C ALA A 51 -7.26 1.92 -5.02
N GLY A 52 -6.76 0.71 -5.30
CA GLY A 52 -5.68 0.10 -4.55
C GLY A 52 -4.39 0.91 -4.60
N ILE A 53 -4.01 1.42 -5.78
CA ILE A 53 -2.84 2.30 -5.93
C ILE A 53 -3.02 3.59 -5.13
N LEU A 54 -4.20 4.23 -5.22
CA LEU A 54 -4.50 5.45 -4.46
C LEU A 54 -4.40 5.23 -2.94
N VAL A 55 -4.90 4.09 -2.46
CA VAL A 55 -4.78 3.71 -1.04
C VAL A 55 -3.33 3.50 -0.63
N LEU A 56 -2.50 2.87 -1.48
CA LEU A 56 -1.07 2.69 -1.21
C LEU A 56 -0.33 4.02 -1.16
N VAL A 57 -0.61 4.93 -2.09
CA VAL A 57 -0.04 6.29 -2.10
C VAL A 57 -0.46 7.05 -0.86
N TRP A 58 -1.73 6.97 -0.46
CA TRP A 58 -2.23 7.57 0.76
C TRP A 58 -1.55 7.01 2.01
N ALA A 59 -1.37 5.69 2.08
CA ALA A 59 -0.67 5.03 3.18
C ALA A 59 0.81 5.45 3.24
N ALA A 60 1.50 5.53 2.11
CA ALA A 60 2.87 6.00 2.01
C ALA A 60 2.99 7.46 2.48
N TRP A 61 2.05 8.33 2.07
CA TRP A 61 1.99 9.71 2.54
C TRP A 61 1.79 9.79 4.06
N ARG A 62 0.88 9.00 4.60
CA ARG A 62 0.61 8.97 6.05
C ARG A 62 1.84 8.51 6.83
N LEU A 63 2.55 7.51 6.32
CA LEU A 63 3.80 7.02 6.89
C LEU A 63 4.89 8.09 6.87
N TRP A 64 5.03 8.81 5.75
CA TRP A 64 5.95 9.94 5.63
C TRP A 64 5.66 11.04 6.66
N VAL A 65 4.39 11.47 6.76
CA VAL A 65 3.97 12.49 7.74
C VAL A 65 4.25 12.04 9.17
N TRP A 66 4.00 10.76 9.48
CA TRP A 66 4.32 10.19 10.79
C TRP A 66 5.83 10.21 11.06
N ALA A 67 6.66 9.79 10.11
CA ALA A 67 8.11 9.75 10.25
C ALA A 67 8.69 11.16 10.48
N VAL A 68 8.27 12.15 9.68
CA VAL A 68 8.69 13.55 9.83
C VAL A 68 8.31 14.11 11.20
N LYS A 69 7.10 13.82 11.70
CA LYS A 69 6.67 14.24 13.05
C LYS A 69 7.46 13.54 14.15
N SER A 70 7.79 12.26 13.97
CA SER A 70 8.58 11.49 14.93
C SER A 70 10.01 12.02 15.07
N LEU A 71 10.60 12.51 13.99
CA LEU A 71 11.96 13.09 13.95
C LEU A 71 12.04 14.54 14.47
N LYS A 72 10.95 15.32 14.36
CA LYS A 72 10.94 16.75 14.77
C LYS A 72 10.68 17.00 16.27
N ARG A 73 9.95 16.11 16.93
CA ARG A 73 9.74 16.17 18.39
C ARG A 73 10.92 15.54 19.11
#